data_AF-A0A482RA12-F1
#
_entry.id   AF-A0A482RA12-F1
#
_cell.length_a   1.000
_cell.length_b   1.000
_cell.length_c   1.000
_cell.angle_alpha   90.00
_cell.angle_beta   90.00
_cell.angle_gamma   90.00
#
_symmetry.space_group_name_H-M   'P 1'
#
loop_
_entity.id
_entity.type
_entity.pdbx_description
1 polymer ?
#
loop_
_entity_poly.entity_id
_entity_poly.type
_entity_poly.pdbx_seq_one_letter_code
_entity_poly.pdbx_strand_id
1 'polypeptide(L)'
;HHVNQLDLSLSANDFLLRIFPGAKPDAVRSHLGSFGISGDLALQRMGTMSGGQKSRVAFAILTWKKPHVLVLGTCRATACQAV
;
A
#
# COMPACT_ATOMS: atom_id res chain seq x y z
N HIS A 1 16.81 14.91 5.70
CA HIS A 1 17.29 14.00 4.66
C HIS A 1 16.09 13.37 3.97
N HIS A 2 16.03 13.58 2.67
CA HIS A 2 14.87 13.43 1.80
C HIS A 2 14.67 11.95 1.40
N VAL A 3 13.42 11.58 1.12
CA VAL A 3 12.94 10.36 0.44
C VAL A 3 12.76 9.11 1.30
N ASN A 4 11.50 8.88 1.67
CA ASN A 4 10.91 7.62 2.11
C ASN A 4 10.91 6.63 0.92
N GLN A 5 12.10 6.25 0.45
CA GLN A 5 12.28 5.42 -0.75
C GLN A 5 11.81 4.00 -0.42
N LEU A 6 10.76 3.53 -1.09
CA LEU A 6 10.32 2.14 -0.93
C LEU A 6 11.47 1.22 -1.34
N ASP A 7 11.92 0.37 -0.42
CA ASP A 7 12.96 -0.61 -0.70
C ASP A 7 12.36 -1.71 -1.57
N LEU A 8 12.59 -1.60 -2.88
CA LEU A 8 12.05 -2.50 -3.90
C LEU A 8 12.54 -3.95 -3.76
N SER A 9 13.56 -4.18 -2.94
CA SER A 9 14.12 -5.50 -2.65
C SER A 9 13.23 -6.30 -1.68
N LEU A 10 12.43 -5.61 -0.86
CA LEU A 10 11.58 -6.19 0.17
C LEU A 10 10.14 -6.34 -0.30
N SER A 11 9.40 -7.21 0.40
CA SER A 11 7.94 -7.31 0.25
C SER A 11 7.27 -6.11 0.92
N ALA A 12 6.04 -5.79 0.49
CA ALA A 12 5.27 -4.70 1.11
C ALA A 12 5.04 -4.94 2.61
N ASN A 13 4.79 -6.21 2.99
CA ASN A 13 4.60 -6.61 4.39
C ASN A 13 5.89 -6.44 5.22
N ASP A 14 7.03 -6.97 4.73
CA ASP A 14 8.30 -6.87 5.44
C ASP A 14 8.78 -5.42 5.57
N PHE A 15 8.54 -4.62 4.55
CA PHE A 15 8.88 -3.20 4.57
C PHE A 15 8.10 -2.46 5.67
N LEU A 16 6.79 -2.70 5.81
CA LEU A 16 5.98 -2.12 6.88
C LEU A 16 6.43 -2.61 8.26
N LEU A 17 6.69 -3.89 8.44
CA LEU A 17 7.20 -4.43 9.72
C LEU A 17 8.55 -3.84 10.09
N ARG A 18 9.42 -3.59 9.11
CA ARG A 18 10.73 -2.96 9.32
C ARG A 18 10.61 -1.49 9.71
N ILE A 19 9.66 -0.75 9.13
CA ILE A 19 9.42 0.67 9.48
C ILE A 19 8.68 0.78 10.81
N PHE A 20 7.83 -0.19 11.14
CA PHE A 20 7.00 -0.22 12.34
C PHE A 20 7.22 -1.53 13.12
N PRO A 21 8.32 -1.64 13.88
CA PRO A 21 8.65 -2.86 14.64
C PRO A 21 7.63 -3.21 15.76
N GLY A 22 6.68 -2.33 16.06
CA GLY A 22 5.56 -2.60 16.98
C GLY A 22 4.23 -2.99 16.31
N ALA A 23 4.19 -3.04 14.97
CA ALA A 23 2.99 -3.40 14.24
C ALA A 23 2.81 -4.93 14.20
N LYS A 24 1.59 -5.42 14.42
CA LYS A 24 1.27 -6.83 14.24
C LYS A 24 1.27 -7.18 12.74
N PRO A 25 1.89 -8.30 12.31
CA PRO A 25 1.93 -8.70 10.90
C PRO A 25 0.52 -8.92 10.32
N ASP A 26 -0.41 -9.39 11.15
CA ASP A 26 -1.81 -9.57 10.78
C ASP A 26 -2.50 -8.23 10.48
N ALA A 27 -2.27 -7.21 11.33
CA ALA A 27 -2.80 -5.87 11.13
C ALA A 27 -2.21 -5.19 9.89
N VAL A 28 -0.91 -5.39 9.62
CA VAL A 28 -0.23 -4.89 8.42
C VAL A 28 -0.85 -5.50 7.15
N ARG A 29 -1.07 -6.82 7.15
CA ARG A 29 -1.74 -7.52 6.04
C ARG A 29 -3.17 -7.02 5.83
N SER A 30 -3.94 -6.88 6.90
CA SER A 30 -5.31 -6.37 6.82
C SER A 30 -5.35 -4.93 6.30
N HIS A 31 -4.38 -4.09 6.68
CA HIS A 31 -4.27 -2.72 6.21
C HIS A 31 -3.88 -2.63 4.73
N LEU A 32 -2.86 -3.37 4.31
CA LEU A 32 -2.48 -3.48 2.90
C LEU A 32 -3.64 -3.97 2.03
N GLY A 33 -4.46 -4.88 2.57
CA GLY A 33 -5.63 -5.39 1.86
C GLY A 33 -6.71 -4.34 1.59
N SER A 34 -6.88 -3.35 2.48
CA SER A 34 -7.76 -2.19 2.23
C SER A 34 -7.33 -1.32 1.06
N PHE A 35 -6.05 -1.37 0.66
CA PHE A 35 -5.52 -0.67 -0.53
C PHE A 35 -5.49 -1.55 -1.79
N GLY A 36 -6.03 -2.77 -1.72
CA GLY A 36 -6.01 -3.76 -2.81
C GLY A 36 -4.67 -4.47 -2.98
N ILE A 37 -3.84 -4.49 -1.92
CA ILE A 37 -2.56 -5.20 -1.87
C ILE A 37 -2.72 -6.36 -0.89
N SER A 38 -3.32 -7.47 -1.35
CA SER A 38 -3.61 -8.65 -0.54
C SER A 38 -2.98 -9.91 -1.13
N GLY A 39 -2.87 -10.97 -0.32
CA GLY A 39 -2.44 -12.29 -0.77
C GLY A 39 -1.00 -12.30 -1.29
N ASP A 40 -0.78 -12.87 -2.47
CA ASP A 40 0.54 -12.98 -3.09
C ASP A 40 1.16 -11.61 -3.38
N LEU A 41 0.35 -10.60 -3.68
CA LEU A 41 0.84 -9.26 -3.99
C LEU A 41 1.51 -8.57 -2.78
N ALA A 42 1.09 -8.92 -1.56
CA ALA A 42 1.67 -8.38 -0.33
C ALA A 42 2.98 -9.09 0.05
N LEU A 43 3.16 -10.33 -0.40
CA LEU A 43 4.37 -11.14 -0.21
C LEU A 43 5.38 -10.95 -1.35
N GLN A 44 4.91 -10.50 -2.52
CA GLN A 44 5.75 -10.23 -3.67
C GLN A 44 6.68 -9.04 -3.40
N ARG A 45 7.88 -9.09 -4.01
CA ARG A 45 8.82 -7.97 -3.98
C ARG A 45 8.22 -6.75 -4.67
N MET A 46 8.38 -5.58 -4.06
CA MET A 46 7.85 -4.33 -4.62
C MET A 46 8.48 -3.97 -5.97
N GLY A 47 9.70 -4.45 -6.25
CA GLY A 47 10.36 -4.28 -7.55
C GLY A 47 9.60 -4.87 -8.75
N THR A 48 8.84 -5.95 -8.56
CA THR A 48 8.09 -6.62 -9.64
C THR A 48 6.64 -6.12 -9.75
N MET A 49 6.21 -5.21 -8.88
CA MET A 49 4.87 -4.63 -8.92
C MET A 49 4.75 -3.57 -10.03
N SER A 50 3.55 -3.39 -10.58
CA SER A 50 3.26 -2.29 -11.52
C SER A 50 3.43 -0.92 -10.85
N GLY A 51 3.74 0.14 -11.61
CA GLY A 51 3.88 1.51 -11.11
C GLY A 51 2.71 1.94 -10.23
N GLY A 52 1.48 1.69 -10.68
CA GLY A 52 0.27 2.03 -9.93
C GLY A 52 0.05 1.18 -8.66
N GLN A 53 0.59 -0.03 -8.60
CA GLN A 53 0.55 -0.86 -7.39
C GLN A 53 1.58 -0.36 -6.36
N LYS A 54 2.78 0.03 -6.81
CA LYS A 54 3.79 0.66 -5.95
C LYS A 54 3.27 1.95 -5.32
N SER A 55 2.56 2.78 -6.08
CA SER A 55 1.93 4.00 -5.57
C SER A 55 0.91 3.72 -4.46
N ARG A 56 0.09 2.65 -4.59
CA ARG A 56 -0.88 2.26 -3.54
C ARG A 56 -0.19 1.76 -2.28
N VAL A 57 0.88 0.96 -2.42
CA VAL A 57 1.69 0.50 -1.27
C VAL A 57 2.34 1.69 -0.56
N ALA A 58 2.92 2.63 -1.31
CA ALA A 58 3.45 3.88 -0.77
C ALA A 58 2.38 4.64 0.03
N PHE A 59 1.15 4.68 -0.51
CA PHE A 59 0.00 5.29 0.15
C PHE A 59 -0.41 4.56 1.44
N ALA A 60 -0.43 3.24 1.42
CA ALA A 60 -0.73 2.42 2.60
C ALA A 60 0.27 2.67 3.74
N ILE A 61 1.55 2.86 3.40
CA ILE A 61 2.61 3.17 4.36
C ILE A 61 2.47 4.61 4.88
N LEU A 62 2.15 5.56 3.99
CA LEU A 62 1.92 6.95 4.37
C LEU A 62 0.74 7.05 5.34
N THR A 63 -0.39 6.41 5.01
CA THR A 63 -1.60 6.39 5.87
C THR A 63 -1.38 5.69 7.21
N TRP A 64 -0.46 4.72 7.30
CA TRP A 64 -0.06 4.11 8.56
C TRP A 64 0.65 5.09 9.50
N LYS A 65 1.41 6.07 8.97
CA LYS A 65 2.01 7.16 9.77
C LYS A 65 1.01 8.25 10.18
N LYS A 66 -0.27 8.14 9.82
CA LYS A 66 -1.31 9.12 10.14
C LYS A 66 -0.96 10.54 9.61
N PRO A 67 -0.99 10.79 8.30
CA PRO A 67 -1.10 12.15 7.80
C PRO A 67 -2.57 12.51 7.93
N HIS A 68 -2.85 13.48 8.80
CA HIS A 68 -4.18 14.07 8.92
C HIS A 68 -4.69 14.44 7.51
N VAL A 69 -5.78 13.81 7.08
CA VAL A 69 -6.48 14.01 5.81
C VAL A 69 -5.81 13.41 4.57
N LEU A 70 -6.50 12.47 3.93
CA LEU A 70 -6.42 12.31 2.48
C LEU A 70 -7.74 11.75 1.94
N VAL A 71 -8.57 12.67 1.45
CA VAL A 71 -9.81 12.39 0.72
C VAL A 71 -9.41 11.85 -0.64
N LEU A 72 -9.46 10.53 -0.83
CA LEU A 72 -9.38 9.93 -2.16
C LEU A 72 -10.81 9.74 -2.67
N GLY A 73 -11.27 10.64 -3.53
CA GLY A 73 -12.52 10.50 -4.24
C GLY A 73 -12.47 9.26 -5.13
N THR A 74 -13.17 8.20 -4.72
CA THR A 74 -13.40 7.04 -5.58
C THR A 74 -14.55 7.39 -6.54
N CYS A 75 -14.25 8.05 -7.66
CA CYS A 75 -15.12 7.90 -8.84
C CYS A 75 -14.92 6.47 -9.33
N ARG A 76 -15.80 5.58 -8.86
CA ARG A 76 -15.84 4.17 -9.21
C ARG A 76 -16.26 4.07 -10.68
N ALA A 77 -15.31 3.90 -11.59
CA ALA A 77 -15.56 3.68 -13.01
C ALA A 77 -16.08 2.26 -13.28
N THR A 78 -17.24 1.92 -12.70
CA THR A 78 -18.07 0.77 -13.08
C THR A 78 -19.52 1.24 -12.99
N ALA A 79 -19.99 1.83 -14.09
CA ALA A 79 -21.39 2.05 -14.50
C ALA A 79 -21.54 3.42 -15.19
N CYS A 80 -21.11 3.52 -16.45
CA CYS A 80 -21.82 4.34 -17.43
C CYS A 80 -21.49 3.81 -18.83
N GLN A 81 -21.99 2.61 -19.09
CA GLN A 81 -22.21 2.10 -20.44
C GLN A 81 -23.73 2.21 -20.64
N ALA A 82 -24.15 2.87 -21.72
CA ALA A 82 -25.52 2.99 -22.25
C ALA A 82 -26.54 3.83 -21.45
N VAL A 83 -26.69 5.10 -21.87
CA VAL A 83 -27.98 5.65 -22.36
C VAL A 83 -27.70 6.36 -23.68
#